data_AF-A0A2I0B8Q2-F1
#
_entry.id   AF-A0A2I0B8Q2-F1
#
_cell.length_a   1.000
_cell.length_b   1.000
_cell.length_c   1.000
_cell.angle_alpha   90.00
_cell.angle_beta   90.00
_cell.angle_gamma   90.00
#
_symmetry.space_group_name_H-M   'P 1'
#
loop_
_entity.id
_entity.type
_entity.pdbx_description
1 polymer ?
#
loop_
_entity_poly.entity_id
_entity_poly.type
_entity_poly.pdbx_seq_one_letter_code
_entity_poly.pdbx_strand_id
1 'polypeptide(L)'
;MSVVPGSEGGGGLKGKPALRGVVFDMDGTLTEPVIDFTAMYRSVLGEDGYAAARSGSPSGSVDILHHIETWAPQERQRAYEIIAHFERQGLDRLKIMPGAAELCGYLDLKHMRKGLITRNVNAAVDLFHQKFGVACGKHAGAFTCLLDETGRYGPLRSLSDETKPDYVVSSLTALRSLLDMNFELLPHPGNN
;
A
#
# COMPACT_ATOMS: atom_id res chain seq x y z
N MET A 1 8.94 -15.56 17.19
CA MET A 1 9.38 -14.15 17.16
C MET A 1 8.38 -13.32 17.93
N SER A 2 8.86 -12.51 18.86
CA SER A 2 8.10 -11.93 19.98
C SER A 2 7.19 -10.79 19.54
N VAL A 3 5.91 -10.89 19.88
CA VAL A 3 4.96 -9.76 19.90
C VAL A 3 5.26 -8.99 21.19
N VAL A 4 5.62 -7.71 21.08
CA VAL A 4 5.84 -6.85 22.24
C VAL A 4 4.62 -5.92 22.35
N PRO A 5 3.76 -6.07 23.37
CA PRO A 5 2.68 -5.12 23.62
C PRO A 5 3.22 -3.93 24.42
N GLY A 6 2.93 -2.71 23.95
CA GLY A 6 3.22 -1.47 24.66
C GLY A 6 2.09 -1.08 25.61
N SER A 7 2.48 -0.75 26.84
CA SER A 7 1.76 -0.10 27.95
C SER A 7 0.57 -0.82 28.59
N GLU A 8 0.73 -1.12 29.88
CA GLU A 8 -0.32 -1.50 30.82
C GLU A 8 -1.26 -0.31 31.11
N GLY A 9 -2.56 -0.58 30.97
CA GLY A 9 -3.66 0.24 31.47
C GLY A 9 -4.84 -0.67 31.80
N GLY A 10 -5.23 -0.73 33.07
CA GLY A 10 -6.29 -1.61 33.56
C GLY A 10 -7.66 -1.32 32.93
N GLY A 11 -8.36 -2.38 32.52
CA GLY A 11 -9.74 -2.34 32.06
C GLY A 11 -10.20 -3.74 31.67
N GLY A 12 -11.28 -4.23 32.29
CA GLY A 12 -11.80 -5.59 32.11
C GLY A 12 -12.00 -6.00 30.65
N LEU A 13 -11.98 -7.31 30.42
CA LEU A 13 -12.14 -8.04 29.13
C LEU A 13 -12.98 -7.27 28.09
N LYS A 14 -12.35 -6.30 27.41
CA LYS A 14 -12.93 -5.71 26.20
C LYS A 14 -12.82 -6.78 25.13
N GLY A 15 -13.97 -7.21 24.59
CA GLY A 15 -14.02 -8.11 23.44
C GLY A 15 -13.20 -7.55 22.28
N LYS A 16 -12.75 -8.44 21.39
CA LYS A 16 -11.99 -8.04 20.20
C LYS A 16 -12.82 -7.08 19.33
N PRO A 17 -12.24 -6.02 18.75
CA PRO A 17 -12.95 -5.16 17.82
C PRO A 17 -13.50 -5.96 16.63
N ALA A 18 -14.71 -5.61 16.20
CA ALA A 18 -15.37 -6.22 15.06
C ALA A 18 -14.80 -5.72 13.73
N LEU A 19 -14.46 -6.64 12.82
CA LEU A 19 -13.95 -6.34 11.48
C LEU A 19 -14.91 -6.86 10.41
N ARG A 20 -15.31 -6.01 9.47
CA ARG A 20 -16.33 -6.32 8.43
C ARG A 20 -15.79 -6.44 7.01
N GLY A 21 -14.49 -6.23 6.83
CA GLY A 21 -13.83 -6.28 5.54
C GLY A 21 -12.36 -5.89 5.64
N VAL A 22 -11.60 -6.26 4.61
CA VAL A 22 -10.18 -5.93 4.47
C VAL A 22 -10.00 -5.29 3.09
N VAL A 23 -9.21 -4.23 3.03
CA VAL A 23 -8.82 -3.60 1.77
C VAL A 23 -7.32 -3.78 1.61
N PHE A 24 -6.89 -4.24 0.44
CA PHE A 24 -5.50 -4.54 0.14
C PHE A 24 -4.93 -3.56 -0.88
N ASP A 25 -3.65 -3.22 -0.72
CA ASP A 25 -2.83 -2.80 -1.85
C ASP A 25 -2.48 -4.00 -2.74
N MET A 26 -2.05 -3.74 -3.97
CA MET A 26 -1.64 -4.75 -4.93
C MET A 26 -0.12 -4.96 -4.85
N ASP A 27 0.65 -4.00 -5.37
CA ASP A 27 2.10 -4.15 -5.57
C ASP A 27 2.87 -4.05 -4.26
N GLY A 28 3.66 -5.07 -3.95
CA GLY A 28 4.34 -5.20 -2.66
C GLY A 28 3.45 -5.70 -1.53
N THR A 29 2.18 -6.03 -1.81
CA THR A 29 1.25 -6.62 -0.82
C THR A 29 0.69 -7.96 -1.30
N LEU A 30 -0.10 -7.99 -2.38
CA LEU A 30 -0.66 -9.21 -2.97
C LEU A 30 0.19 -9.75 -4.12
N THR A 31 0.98 -8.88 -4.75
CA THR A 31 1.95 -9.20 -5.81
C THR A 31 3.35 -8.75 -5.38
N GLU A 32 4.39 -9.43 -5.85
CA GLU A 32 5.74 -8.88 -5.76
C GLU A 32 5.80 -7.59 -6.61
N PRO A 33 6.54 -6.55 -6.18
CA PRO A 33 6.74 -5.36 -6.99
C PRO A 33 7.65 -5.71 -8.17
N VAL A 34 7.07 -5.79 -9.37
CA VAL A 34 7.75 -6.29 -10.59
C VAL A 34 8.19 -5.17 -11.53
N ILE A 35 7.62 -3.97 -11.39
CA ILE A 35 8.02 -2.80 -12.17
C ILE A 35 9.21 -2.12 -11.49
N ASP A 36 10.34 -2.05 -12.19
CA ASP A 36 11.47 -1.22 -11.78
C ASP A 36 11.20 0.24 -12.15
N PHE A 37 10.47 0.92 -11.27
CA PHE A 37 10.14 2.34 -11.43
C PHE A 37 11.40 3.22 -11.53
N THR A 38 12.52 2.84 -10.89
CA THR A 38 13.76 3.62 -10.97
C THR A 38 14.35 3.55 -12.38
N ALA A 39 14.43 2.35 -12.95
CA ALA A 39 14.86 2.16 -14.33
C ALA A 39 13.90 2.83 -15.32
N MET A 40 12.59 2.76 -15.08
CA MET A 40 11.58 3.43 -15.89
C MET A 40 11.77 4.96 -15.88
N TYR A 41 11.91 5.58 -14.70
CA TYR A 41 12.10 7.02 -14.59
C TYR A 41 13.39 7.48 -15.28
N ARG A 42 14.49 6.74 -15.11
CA ARG A 42 15.75 7.01 -15.83
C ARG A 42 15.60 6.87 -17.34
N SER A 43 14.83 5.89 -17.80
CA SER A 43 14.60 5.68 -19.23
C SER A 43 13.77 6.80 -19.86
N VAL A 44 12.84 7.39 -19.10
CA VAL A 44 11.99 8.49 -19.57
C VAL A 44 12.70 9.85 -19.43
N LEU A 45 13.26 10.15 -18.25
CA LEU A 45 13.78 11.48 -17.88
C LEU A 45 15.29 11.65 -18.13
N GLY A 46 16.02 10.56 -18.35
CA GLY A 46 17.48 10.54 -18.23
C GLY A 46 17.95 10.59 -16.76
N GLU A 47 19.25 10.40 -16.53
CA GLU A 47 19.83 10.43 -15.17
C GLU A 47 19.66 11.80 -14.52
N ASP A 48 19.98 12.88 -15.25
CA ASP A 48 19.91 14.25 -14.72
C ASP A 48 18.45 14.67 -14.45
N GLY A 49 17.54 14.35 -15.38
CA GLY A 49 16.12 14.66 -15.23
C GLY A 49 15.49 13.89 -14.06
N TYR A 50 15.87 12.62 -13.86
CA TYR A 50 15.41 11.85 -12.71
C TYR A 50 15.97 12.39 -11.39
N ALA A 51 17.25 12.75 -11.33
CA ALA A 51 17.85 13.35 -10.14
C ALA A 51 17.17 14.68 -9.76
N ALA A 52 16.91 15.53 -10.75
CA ALA A 52 16.21 16.79 -10.56
C ALA A 52 14.78 16.56 -10.05
N ALA A 53 14.00 15.72 -10.72
CA ALA A 53 12.62 15.38 -10.32
C ALA A 53 12.55 14.85 -8.88
N ARG A 54 13.48 13.98 -8.50
CA ARG A 54 13.54 13.42 -7.15
C ARG A 54 13.91 14.47 -6.10
N SER A 55 14.87 15.35 -6.38
CA SER A 55 15.26 16.43 -5.46
C SER A 55 14.17 17.49 -5.28
N GLY A 56 13.35 17.72 -6.30
CA GLY A 56 12.23 18.67 -6.27
C GLY A 56 11.00 18.16 -5.51
N SER A 57 10.95 16.87 -5.15
CA SER A 57 9.83 16.26 -4.44
C SER A 57 10.09 16.21 -2.93
N PRO A 58 9.21 16.78 -2.09
CA PRO A 58 9.36 16.75 -0.63
C PRO A 58 9.46 15.32 -0.04
N SER A 59 8.84 14.36 -0.72
CA SER A 59 8.82 12.94 -0.33
C SER A 59 9.86 12.10 -1.09
N GLY A 60 10.63 12.72 -2.00
CA GLY A 60 11.51 12.01 -2.93
C GLY A 60 10.79 11.11 -3.94
N SER A 61 9.45 11.21 -4.03
CA SER A 61 8.64 10.44 -4.99
C SER A 61 8.46 11.23 -6.29
N VAL A 62 8.67 10.57 -7.41
CA VAL A 62 8.51 11.16 -8.76
C VAL A 62 7.13 10.79 -9.30
N ASP A 63 6.37 11.82 -9.69
CA ASP A 63 5.16 11.66 -10.49
C ASP A 63 5.52 11.85 -11.96
N ILE A 64 5.83 10.74 -12.62
CA ILE A 64 6.31 10.76 -14.00
C ILE A 64 5.25 11.27 -14.97
N LEU A 65 3.96 10.97 -14.72
CA LEU A 65 2.87 11.33 -15.62
C LEU A 65 2.64 12.84 -15.60
N HIS A 66 2.67 13.45 -14.41
CA HIS A 66 2.62 14.89 -14.29
C HIS A 66 3.86 15.57 -14.93
N HIS A 67 5.05 14.98 -14.78
CA HIS A 67 6.26 15.54 -15.38
C HIS A 67 6.22 15.60 -16.90
N ILE A 68 5.72 14.56 -17.56
CA ILE A 68 5.69 14.50 -19.02
C ILE A 68 4.48 15.22 -19.63
N GLU A 69 3.53 15.67 -18.81
CA GLU A 69 2.28 16.28 -19.27
C GLU A 69 2.54 17.55 -20.11
N THR A 70 3.56 18.32 -19.72
CA THR A 70 3.95 19.59 -20.36
C THR A 70 4.94 19.43 -21.51
N TRP A 71 5.40 18.22 -21.80
CA TRP A 71 6.38 17.96 -22.85
C TRP A 71 5.80 18.15 -24.25
N ALA A 72 6.68 18.35 -25.24
CA ALA A 72 6.26 18.38 -26.63
C ALA A 72 5.56 17.07 -27.02
N PRO A 73 4.53 17.09 -27.89
CA PRO A 73 3.71 15.91 -28.17
C PRO A 73 4.51 14.65 -28.57
N GLN A 74 5.59 14.82 -29.34
CA GLN A 74 6.45 13.72 -29.78
C GLN A 74 7.28 13.12 -28.62
N GLU A 75 7.81 13.97 -27.74
CA GLU A 75 8.58 13.53 -26.56
C GLU A 75 7.68 12.82 -25.55
N ARG A 76 6.48 13.38 -25.33
CA ARG A 76 5.45 12.79 -24.47
C ARG A 76 4.99 11.43 -25.00
N GLN A 77 4.78 11.30 -26.30
CA GLN A 77 4.43 10.02 -26.93
C GLN A 77 5.52 8.97 -26.70
N ARG A 78 6.79 9.34 -26.90
CA ARG A 78 7.93 8.45 -26.63
C ARG A 78 8.00 8.04 -25.15
N ALA A 79 7.73 8.97 -24.24
CA ALA A 79 7.67 8.67 -22.81
C ALA A 79 6.58 7.63 -22.48
N TYR A 80 5.38 7.79 -23.02
CA TYR A 80 4.29 6.82 -22.85
C TYR A 80 4.63 5.44 -23.42
N GLU A 81 5.33 5.37 -24.55
CA GLU A 81 5.79 4.09 -25.12
C GLU A 81 6.78 3.37 -24.21
N ILE A 82 7.70 4.11 -23.59
CA ILE A 82 8.64 3.57 -22.60
C ILE A 82 7.87 3.07 -21.36
N ILE A 83 6.97 3.88 -20.80
CA ILE A 83 6.14 3.49 -19.65
C ILE A 83 5.36 2.21 -19.95
N ALA A 84 4.65 2.17 -21.08
CA ALA A 84 3.88 1.00 -21.51
C ALA A 84 4.77 -0.23 -21.77
N HIS A 85 6.04 -0.05 -22.12
CA HIS A 85 6.98 -1.17 -22.22
C HIS A 85 7.31 -1.75 -20.83
N PHE A 86 7.61 -0.91 -19.84
CA PHE A 86 7.87 -1.36 -18.47
C PHE A 86 6.63 -1.99 -17.83
N GLU A 87 5.44 -1.44 -18.06
CA GLU A 87 4.18 -2.03 -17.59
C GLU A 87 3.94 -3.43 -18.17
N ARG A 88 4.15 -3.61 -19.48
CA ARG A 88 4.06 -4.93 -20.13
C ARG A 88 5.04 -5.93 -19.55
N GLN A 89 6.29 -5.53 -19.32
CA GLN A 89 7.28 -6.38 -18.66
C GLN A 89 6.86 -6.74 -17.22
N GLY A 90 6.22 -5.81 -16.51
CA GLY A 90 5.65 -6.07 -15.19
C GLY A 90 4.58 -7.15 -15.24
N LEU A 91 3.65 -7.08 -16.21
CA LEU A 91 2.62 -8.11 -16.40
C LEU A 91 3.21 -9.49 -16.67
N ASP A 92 4.22 -9.59 -17.54
CA ASP A 92 4.88 -10.87 -17.88
C ASP A 92 5.61 -11.49 -16.68
N ARG A 93 6.06 -10.66 -15.74
CA ARG A 93 6.82 -11.07 -14.55
C ARG A 93 5.97 -11.16 -13.31
N LEU A 94 4.65 -10.96 -13.43
CA LEU A 94 3.73 -10.92 -12.30
C LEU A 94 3.91 -12.16 -11.43
N LYS A 95 4.20 -11.92 -10.15
CA LYS A 95 4.35 -12.96 -9.15
C LYS A 95 3.42 -12.66 -7.99
N ILE A 96 2.71 -13.68 -7.55
CA ILE A 96 1.87 -13.60 -6.36
C ILE A 96 2.78 -13.59 -5.12
N MET A 97 2.48 -12.68 -4.18
CA MET A 97 3.18 -12.62 -2.91
C MET A 97 2.99 -13.94 -2.13
N PRO A 98 4.04 -14.55 -1.56
CA PRO A 98 3.89 -15.75 -0.74
C PRO A 98 2.86 -15.58 0.38
N GLY A 99 1.92 -16.52 0.49
CA GLY A 99 0.84 -16.48 1.47
C GLY A 99 -0.43 -15.72 1.01
N ALA A 100 -0.43 -15.07 -0.15
CA ALA A 100 -1.57 -14.30 -0.63
C ALA A 100 -2.76 -15.19 -1.01
N ALA A 101 -2.51 -16.31 -1.69
CA ALA A 101 -3.56 -17.26 -2.05
C ALA A 101 -4.21 -17.88 -0.81
N GLU A 102 -3.40 -18.25 0.18
CA GLU A 102 -3.85 -18.82 1.45
C GLU A 102 -4.62 -17.81 2.31
N LEU A 103 -4.16 -16.55 2.35
CA LEU A 103 -4.87 -15.47 3.02
C LEU A 103 -6.22 -15.20 2.35
N CYS A 104 -6.25 -15.13 1.01
CA CYS A 104 -7.49 -14.95 0.26
C CYS A 104 -8.48 -16.08 0.53
N GLY A 105 -8.03 -17.34 0.46
CA GLY A 105 -8.85 -18.51 0.77
C GLY A 105 -9.35 -18.52 2.22
N TYR A 106 -8.53 -18.10 3.18
CA TYR A 106 -8.95 -17.92 4.56
C TYR A 106 -10.05 -16.85 4.70
N LEU A 107 -9.90 -15.70 4.04
CA LEU A 107 -10.91 -14.63 4.08
C LEU A 107 -12.22 -15.05 3.39
N ASP A 108 -12.15 -15.86 2.32
CA ASP A 108 -13.31 -16.45 1.67
C ASP A 108 -14.06 -17.41 2.60
N LEU A 109 -13.35 -18.29 3.31
CA LEU A 109 -13.93 -19.20 4.32
C LEU A 109 -14.59 -18.44 5.48
N LYS A 110 -14.14 -17.21 5.76
CA LYS A 110 -14.74 -16.32 6.77
C LYS A 110 -15.84 -15.42 6.22
N HIS A 111 -16.15 -15.53 4.92
CA HIS A 111 -17.07 -14.65 4.19
C HIS A 111 -16.76 -13.15 4.40
N MET A 112 -15.48 -12.79 4.43
CA MET A 112 -15.05 -11.42 4.62
C MET A 112 -15.08 -10.63 3.31
N ARG A 113 -15.59 -9.39 3.35
CA ARG A 113 -15.49 -8.49 2.18
C ARG A 113 -14.04 -8.12 1.92
N LYS A 114 -13.66 -8.12 0.66
CA LYS A 114 -12.32 -7.76 0.18
C LYS A 114 -12.43 -6.60 -0.80
N GLY A 115 -11.64 -5.56 -0.58
CA GLY A 115 -11.43 -4.47 -1.53
C GLY A 115 -9.98 -4.48 -2.01
N LEU A 116 -9.76 -3.96 -3.21
CA LEU A 116 -8.41 -3.68 -3.73
C LEU A 116 -8.32 -2.17 -3.94
N ILE A 117 -7.28 -1.55 -3.39
CA ILE A 117 -6.94 -0.14 -3.63
C ILE A 117 -5.44 -0.06 -3.87
N THR A 118 -5.04 0.35 -5.07
CA THR A 118 -3.62 0.54 -5.39
C THR A 118 -3.34 2.01 -5.68
N ARG A 119 -2.05 2.38 -5.73
CA ARG A 119 -1.59 3.78 -5.74
C ARG A 119 -2.43 4.63 -6.68
N ASN A 120 -2.96 5.70 -6.10
CA ASN A 120 -3.33 6.90 -6.82
C ASN A 120 -2.15 7.87 -6.79
N VAL A 121 -2.16 8.89 -7.64
CA VAL A 121 -1.12 9.92 -7.65
C VAL A 121 -1.15 10.68 -6.32
N ASN A 122 -0.05 10.66 -5.53
CA ASN A 122 0.00 11.24 -4.17
C ASN A 122 -0.50 12.70 -4.11
N ALA A 123 -0.13 13.51 -5.11
CA ALA A 123 -0.57 14.90 -5.21
C ALA A 123 -2.10 15.06 -5.34
N ALA A 124 -2.76 14.12 -6.01
CA ALA A 124 -4.22 14.13 -6.14
C ALA A 124 -4.91 13.79 -4.81
N VAL A 125 -4.33 12.90 -4.01
CA VAL A 125 -4.85 12.52 -2.69
C VAL A 125 -4.69 13.66 -1.69
N ASP A 126 -3.52 14.29 -1.64
CA ASP A 126 -3.26 15.42 -0.73
C ASP A 126 -4.16 16.63 -1.06
N LEU A 127 -4.32 16.94 -2.34
CA LEU A 127 -5.24 18.00 -2.79
C LEU A 127 -6.70 17.67 -2.46
N PHE A 128 -7.10 16.40 -2.58
CA PHE A 128 -8.46 15.97 -2.26
C PHE A 128 -8.73 16.06 -0.75
N HIS A 129 -7.78 15.67 0.10
CA HIS A 129 -7.87 15.84 1.55
C HIS A 129 -7.95 17.32 1.94
N GLN A 130 -7.06 18.16 1.40
CA GLN A 130 -7.05 19.60 1.71
C GLN A 130 -8.34 20.30 1.25
N LYS A 131 -8.86 19.92 0.08
CA LYS A 131 -9.99 20.63 -0.55
C LYS A 131 -11.35 20.17 -0.03
N PHE A 132 -11.47 18.91 0.39
CA PHE A 132 -12.76 18.31 0.76
C PHE A 132 -12.82 17.78 2.20
N GLY A 133 -11.72 17.82 2.96
CA GLY A 133 -11.69 17.38 4.36
C GLY A 133 -12.00 15.90 4.54
N VAL A 134 -11.82 15.09 3.49
CA VAL A 134 -12.11 13.66 3.52
C VAL A 134 -11.03 12.97 4.35
N ALA A 135 -11.43 12.29 5.43
CA ALA A 135 -10.53 11.48 6.23
C ALA A 135 -10.28 10.12 5.54
N CYS A 136 -9.03 9.63 5.61
CA CYS A 136 -8.63 8.33 5.06
C CYS A 136 -7.81 7.52 6.07
N GLY A 137 -7.71 6.21 5.84
CA GLY A 137 -6.94 5.29 6.68
C GLY A 137 -7.35 5.37 8.15
N LYS A 138 -6.38 5.59 9.03
CA LYS A 138 -6.60 5.69 10.48
C LYS A 138 -7.57 6.81 10.86
N HIS A 139 -7.51 7.96 10.18
CA HIS A 139 -8.41 9.08 10.43
C HIS A 139 -9.86 8.79 10.04
N ALA A 140 -10.09 7.83 9.13
CA ALA A 140 -11.42 7.34 8.79
C ALA A 140 -11.92 6.23 9.75
N GLY A 141 -11.15 5.91 10.79
CA GLY A 141 -11.45 4.80 11.71
C GLY A 141 -11.06 3.42 11.20
N ALA A 142 -10.27 3.33 10.11
CA ALA A 142 -9.74 2.05 9.65
C ALA A 142 -8.52 1.64 10.48
N PHE A 143 -8.41 0.34 10.79
CA PHE A 143 -7.16 -0.22 11.28
C PHE A 143 -6.17 -0.33 10.13
N THR A 144 -4.95 0.15 10.35
CA THR A 144 -3.88 0.17 9.36
C THR A 144 -2.84 -0.89 9.68
N CYS A 145 -2.45 -1.68 8.68
CA CYS A 145 -1.44 -2.71 8.82
C CYS A 145 -0.40 -2.56 7.70
N LEU A 146 0.87 -2.41 8.08
CA LEU A 146 1.99 -2.36 7.15
C LEU A 146 2.61 -3.74 7.00
N LEU A 147 2.71 -4.24 5.76
CA LEU A 147 3.53 -5.39 5.42
C LEU A 147 4.95 -4.92 5.14
N ASP A 148 5.89 -5.25 6.03
CA ASP A 148 7.30 -4.94 5.88
C ASP A 148 8.17 -6.18 6.15
N GLU A 149 8.49 -6.89 5.07
CA GLU A 149 9.29 -8.13 5.12
C GLU A 149 10.75 -7.87 5.50
N THR A 150 11.26 -6.68 5.18
CA THR A 150 12.71 -6.40 5.12
C THR A 150 13.14 -5.22 5.97
N GLY A 151 12.20 -4.54 6.65
CA GLY A 151 12.48 -3.31 7.39
C GLY A 151 12.74 -2.11 6.48
N ARG A 152 12.21 -2.14 5.25
CA ARG A 152 12.50 -1.13 4.19
C ARG A 152 12.09 0.27 4.60
N TYR A 153 11.09 0.40 5.46
CA TYR A 153 10.56 1.69 5.90
C TYR A 153 11.28 2.24 7.14
N GLY A 154 12.30 1.53 7.64
CA GLY A 154 13.12 1.98 8.77
C GLY A 154 12.38 1.99 10.11
N PRO A 155 12.92 2.69 11.12
CA PRO A 155 12.35 2.69 12.46
C PRO A 155 11.04 3.48 12.51
N LEU A 156 9.89 2.80 12.54
CA LEU A 156 8.57 3.44 12.62
C LEU A 156 8.34 4.30 13.87
N ARG A 157 9.25 4.24 14.85
CA ARG A 157 9.28 5.11 16.03
C ARG A 157 9.48 6.59 15.70
N SER A 158 9.98 6.93 14.51
CA SER A 158 10.12 8.32 14.06
C SER A 158 8.88 8.86 13.37
N LEU A 159 7.87 8.02 13.12
CA LEU A 159 6.59 8.46 12.56
C LEU A 159 5.72 9.07 13.65
N SER A 160 4.91 10.07 13.28
CA SER A 160 3.87 10.60 14.16
C SER A 160 2.79 9.55 14.42
N ASP A 161 2.06 9.66 15.53
CA ASP A 161 0.96 8.73 15.84
C ASP A 161 -0.14 8.69 14.77
N GLU A 162 -0.27 9.78 14.01
CA GLU A 162 -1.20 9.93 12.88
C GLU A 162 -0.77 9.10 11.66
N THR A 163 0.54 9.00 11.41
CA THR A 163 1.10 8.32 10.23
C THR A 163 1.57 6.90 10.53
N LYS A 164 1.76 6.58 11.81
CA LYS A 164 2.21 5.27 12.27
C LYS A 164 1.09 4.24 12.12
N PRO A 165 1.37 3.09 11.47
CA PRO A 165 0.38 2.03 11.33
C PRO A 165 0.05 1.41 12.69
N ASP A 166 -1.18 0.92 12.84
CA ASP A 166 -1.62 0.25 14.07
C ASP A 166 -0.92 -1.10 14.23
N TYR A 167 -0.60 -1.75 13.11
CA TYR A 167 0.07 -3.03 13.07
C TYR A 167 1.16 -3.09 12.01
N VAL A 168 2.17 -3.93 12.25
CA VAL A 168 3.23 -4.22 11.29
C VAL A 168 3.44 -5.73 11.28
N VAL A 169 3.48 -6.30 10.09
CA VAL A 169 3.67 -7.74 9.89
C VAL A 169 4.79 -7.96 8.89
N SER A 170 5.53 -9.04 9.05
CA SER A 170 6.62 -9.40 8.13
C SER A 170 6.19 -10.43 7.08
N SER A 171 4.92 -10.85 7.06
CA SER A 171 4.37 -11.79 6.08
C SER A 171 2.85 -11.79 6.08
N LEU A 172 2.23 -12.26 5.00
CA LEU A 172 0.78 -12.46 4.92
C LEU A 172 0.28 -13.56 5.85
N THR A 173 1.13 -14.53 6.20
CA THR A 173 0.84 -15.51 7.26
C THR A 173 0.72 -14.83 8.63
N ALA A 174 1.62 -13.90 8.95
CA ALA A 174 1.53 -13.12 10.18
C ALA A 174 0.28 -12.22 10.20
N LEU A 175 -0.13 -11.67 9.04
CA LEU A 175 -1.39 -10.94 8.92
C LEU A 175 -2.59 -11.83 9.26
N ARG A 176 -2.64 -13.06 8.74
CA ARG A 176 -3.70 -14.01 9.12
C ARG A 176 -3.75 -14.24 10.62
N SER A 177 -2.62 -14.51 11.26
CA SER A 177 -2.57 -14.72 12.72
C SER A 177 -3.02 -13.48 13.48
N LEU A 178 -2.64 -12.29 13.00
CA LEU A 178 -3.06 -11.02 13.57
C LEU A 178 -4.57 -10.85 13.51
N LEU A 179 -5.21 -11.17 12.39
CA LEU A 179 -6.67 -11.10 12.25
C LEU A 179 -7.37 -12.00 13.26
N ASP A 180 -6.96 -13.26 13.37
CA ASP A 180 -7.53 -14.22 14.32
C ASP A 180 -7.33 -13.79 15.79
N MET A 181 -6.16 -13.22 16.13
CA MET A 181 -5.82 -12.85 17.50
C MET A 181 -6.48 -11.55 17.95
N ASN A 182 -6.66 -10.58 17.06
CA ASN A 182 -7.00 -9.21 17.45
C ASN A 182 -8.42 -8.78 17.05
N PHE A 183 -9.10 -9.51 16.16
CA PHE A 183 -10.40 -9.09 15.65
C PHE A 183 -11.47 -10.16 15.80
N GLU A 184 -12.70 -9.71 15.98
CA GLU A 184 -13.89 -10.51 15.73
C GLU A 184 -14.28 -10.32 14.25
N LEU A 185 -14.05 -11.34 13.43
CA LEU A 185 -14.38 -11.27 12.00
C LEU A 185 -15.89 -11.44 11.82
N LEU A 186 -16.54 -10.38 11.32
CA LEU A 186 -17.98 -10.38 11.04
C LEU A 186 -18.21 -10.79 9.58
N PRO A 187 -18.76 -11.99 9.35
CA PRO A 187 -19.08 -12.47 8.01
C PRO A 187 -20.02 -11.49 7.31
N HIS A 188 -19.81 -11.26 6.03
CA HIS A 188 -20.83 -10.63 5.22
C HIS A 188 -21.94 -11.66 4.96
N PRO A 189 -23.21 -11.38 5.32
CA PRO A 189 -24.32 -12.21 4.89
C PRO A 189 -24.37 -12.10 3.36
N GLY A 190 -23.81 -13.09 2.66
CA GLY A 190 -23.80 -13.12 1.21
C GLY A 190 -25.21 -13.33 0.66
N ASN A 191 -25.51 -12.67 -0.46
CA ASN A 191 -26.48 -13.21 -1.40
C ASN A 191 -25.95 -14.55 -1.95
N ASN A 192 -26.81 -15.56 -1.95
CA ASN A 192 -26.65 -16.83 -2.67
C ASN A 192 -26.19 -16.62 -4.11
#